data_AF-A0AAW1UNB1-F1
#
_entry.id   AF-A0AAW1UNB1-F1
#
_cell.length_a   1.000
_cell.length_b   1.000
_cell.length_c   1.000
_cell.angle_alpha   90.00
_cell.angle_beta   90.00
_cell.angle_gamma   90.00
#
_symmetry.space_group_name_H-M   'P 1'
#
loop_
_entity.id
_entity.type
_entity.pdbx_description
1 polymer ?
#
loop_
_entity_poly.entity_id
_entity_poly.type
_entity_poly.pdbx_seq_one_letter_code
_entity_poly.pdbx_strand_id
1 'polypeptide(L)'
;MYRYSILPRKTIFPFTLCHSHEAKKMKCNPVLVWAEWLDKTFQPASIVGKSKRAPKCVSVLFYHNGRCKDVSPVHIIYNHGNLLDACVTVKYNGSCHIAKVYGNNSPKFKGFPTRFYVRLERTKSFVHIPLRRVFLNNDQAKMMLLEKRNNSNI
;
A
#
# COMPACT_ATOMS: atom_id res chain seq x y z
N MET A 1 16.63 -48.14 1.31
CA MET A 1 17.15 -47.21 0.28
C MET A 1 16.12 -46.12 0.04
N TYR A 2 16.32 -44.92 0.56
CA TYR A 2 15.38 -43.79 0.39
C TYR A 2 15.70 -43.06 -0.91
N ARG A 3 14.71 -42.96 -1.82
CA ARG A 3 14.79 -42.15 -3.04
C ARG A 3 14.19 -40.77 -2.78
N TYR A 4 15.05 -39.76 -2.68
CA TYR A 4 14.65 -38.37 -2.76
C TYR A 4 14.16 -38.06 -4.18
N SER A 5 12.88 -37.72 -4.32
CA SER A 5 12.35 -37.12 -5.55
C SER A 5 12.28 -35.62 -5.34
N ILE A 6 13.16 -34.90 -6.03
CA ILE A 6 13.27 -33.44 -6.04
C ILE A 6 12.01 -32.88 -6.73
N LEU A 7 11.14 -32.24 -5.95
CA LEU A 7 10.01 -31.46 -6.49
C LEU A 7 10.56 -30.23 -7.24
N PRO A 8 10.12 -29.96 -8.48
CA PRO A 8 10.46 -28.73 -9.15
C PRO A 8 9.73 -27.54 -8.48
N ARG A 9 10.54 -26.67 -7.86
CA ARG A 9 10.17 -25.26 -7.59
C ARG A 9 9.72 -24.61 -8.90
N LYS A 10 8.47 -24.15 -8.96
CA LYS A 10 8.00 -22.86 -9.53
C LYS A 10 6.49 -22.91 -9.78
N THR A 11 5.73 -22.38 -8.84
CA THR A 11 4.46 -21.71 -9.14
C THR A 11 4.48 -20.36 -8.44
N ILE A 12 5.23 -19.46 -9.07
CA ILE A 12 5.01 -18.03 -8.93
C ILE A 12 3.56 -17.82 -9.36
N PHE A 13 2.68 -17.43 -8.44
CA PHE A 13 1.37 -16.89 -8.81
C PHE A 13 1.65 -15.69 -9.73
N PRO A 14 1.34 -15.75 -11.04
CA PRO A 14 1.19 -14.52 -11.77
C PRO A 14 -0.10 -13.94 -11.21
N PHE A 15 -0.01 -12.80 -10.53
CA PHE A 15 -1.20 -11.98 -10.36
C PHE A 15 -1.65 -11.62 -11.77
N THR A 16 -2.63 -12.36 -12.27
CA THR A 16 -3.52 -11.89 -13.32
C THR A 16 -4.14 -10.62 -12.75
N LEU A 17 -3.50 -9.47 -13.02
CA LEU A 17 -4.17 -8.18 -12.98
C LEU A 17 -5.51 -8.41 -13.63
N CYS A 18 -6.62 -8.18 -12.91
CA CYS A 18 -7.94 -8.16 -13.51
C CYS A 18 -7.87 -7.34 -14.80
N HIS A 19 -7.78 -8.04 -15.94
CA HIS A 19 -7.83 -7.48 -17.27
C HIS A 19 -9.31 -7.23 -17.55
N SER A 20 -9.91 -6.29 -16.81
CA SER A 20 -11.00 -5.55 -17.41
C SER A 20 -10.38 -4.81 -18.60
N HIS A 21 -11.03 -4.87 -19.75
CA HIS A 21 -10.61 -4.22 -21.00
C HIS A 21 -10.27 -2.71 -20.84
N GLU A 22 -10.64 -2.09 -19.71
CA GLU A 22 -10.34 -0.70 -19.37
C GLU A 22 -8.89 -0.46 -18.91
N ALA A 23 -8.21 -1.45 -18.30
CA ALA A 23 -6.85 -1.26 -17.77
C ALA A 23 -5.75 -1.21 -18.86
N LYS A 24 -6.03 -1.72 -20.07
CA LYS A 24 -5.06 -1.75 -21.19
C LYS A 24 -4.86 -0.39 -21.88
N LYS A 25 -5.70 0.63 -21.60
CA LYS A 25 -5.66 1.92 -22.33
C LYS A 25 -4.96 3.07 -21.59
N MET A 26 -4.54 2.90 -20.34
CA MET A 26 -3.86 3.98 -19.62
C MET A 26 -2.34 3.79 -19.60
N LYS A 27 -1.63 4.62 -20.38
CA LYS A 27 -0.20 4.93 -20.20
C LYS A 27 0.04 5.73 -18.89
N CYS A 28 -0.65 5.40 -17.80
CA CYS A 28 -0.43 6.04 -16.52
C CYS A 28 0.51 5.16 -15.71
N ASN A 29 1.69 5.68 -15.38
CA ASN A 29 2.45 5.17 -14.25
C ASN A 29 1.49 5.12 -13.05
N PRO A 30 1.22 3.95 -12.45
CA PRO A 30 0.30 3.87 -11.32
C PRO A 30 0.82 4.81 -10.23
N VAL A 31 0.03 5.71 -9.68
CA VAL A 31 0.50 6.51 -8.54
C VAL A 31 0.13 5.72 -7.29
N LEU A 32 1.12 5.27 -6.52
CA LEU A 32 0.88 4.65 -5.21
C LEU A 32 0.44 5.73 -4.22
N VAL A 33 -0.72 5.51 -3.62
CA VAL A 33 -1.34 6.39 -2.63
C VAL A 33 -1.82 5.57 -1.44
N TRP A 34 -2.14 6.24 -0.34
CA TRP A 34 -2.88 5.64 0.78
C TRP A 34 -4.29 6.23 0.80
N ALA A 35 -5.31 5.38 0.63
CA ALA A 35 -6.69 5.83 0.47
C ALA A 35 -7.60 5.19 1.53
N GLU A 36 -8.65 5.90 1.93
CA GLU A 36 -9.57 5.41 2.97
C GLU A 36 -10.48 4.26 2.48
N TRP A 37 -10.46 3.16 3.23
CA TRP A 37 -11.33 2.01 3.06
C TRP A 37 -12.59 2.08 3.95
N LEU A 38 -13.47 1.09 3.84
CA LEU A 38 -14.79 1.08 4.52
C LEU A 38 -14.67 1.08 6.05
N ASP A 39 -13.57 0.55 6.59
CA ASP A 39 -13.27 0.49 8.03
C ASP A 39 -12.55 1.75 8.56
N LYS A 40 -12.54 2.84 7.78
CA LYS A 40 -11.85 4.10 8.09
C LYS A 40 -10.33 3.95 8.24
N THR A 41 -9.76 2.86 7.73
CA THR A 41 -8.30 2.71 7.61
C THR A 41 -7.82 3.18 6.25
N PHE A 42 -6.61 3.73 6.19
CA PHE A 42 -5.98 4.11 4.94
C PHE A 42 -5.11 2.97 4.45
N GLN A 43 -5.54 2.37 3.34
CA GLN A 43 -4.94 1.20 2.74
C GLN A 43 -4.13 1.60 1.50
N PRO A 44 -3.05 0.85 1.17
CA PRO A 44 -2.25 1.13 0.00
C PRO A 44 -3.09 0.85 -1.26
N ALA A 45 -3.08 1.82 -2.18
CA ALA A 45 -3.90 1.78 -3.38
C ALA A 45 -3.19 2.45 -4.56
N SER A 46 -3.77 2.33 -5.76
CA SER A 46 -3.37 3.13 -6.91
C SER A 46 -4.56 3.81 -7.57
N ILE A 47 -4.35 5.05 -8.00
CA ILE A 47 -5.35 5.80 -8.77
C ILE A 47 -5.44 5.19 -10.17
N VAL A 48 -6.62 4.69 -10.52
CA VAL A 48 -6.89 4.09 -11.84
C VAL A 48 -7.64 5.04 -12.78
N GLY A 49 -8.10 6.19 -12.29
CA GLY A 49 -8.72 7.22 -13.11
C GLY A 49 -9.74 8.07 -12.36
N LYS A 50 -10.48 8.88 -13.13
CA LYS A 50 -11.64 9.63 -12.62
C LYS A 50 -12.83 8.69 -12.45
N SER A 51 -13.64 8.91 -11.40
CA SER A 51 -14.88 8.14 -11.25
C SER A 51 -15.90 8.54 -12.31
N LYS A 52 -16.50 7.53 -12.96
CA LYS A 52 -17.65 7.72 -13.85
C LYS A 52 -18.96 7.95 -13.09
N ARG A 53 -19.02 7.53 -11.81
CA ARG A 53 -20.25 7.53 -10.98
C ARG A 53 -20.32 8.72 -10.01
N ALA A 54 -19.16 9.21 -9.57
CA ALA A 54 -19.04 10.27 -8.57
C ALA A 54 -18.06 11.35 -9.08
N PRO A 55 -18.56 12.46 -9.67
CA PRO A 55 -17.73 13.44 -10.40
C PRO A 55 -16.61 14.11 -9.59
N LYS A 56 -16.74 14.13 -8.26
CA LYS A 56 -15.76 14.70 -7.32
C LYS A 56 -14.79 13.65 -6.74
N CYS A 57 -14.86 12.41 -7.21
CA CYS A 57 -14.06 11.30 -6.71
C CYS A 57 -13.11 10.76 -7.79
N VAL A 58 -12.06 10.09 -7.32
CA VAL A 58 -11.17 9.29 -8.16
C VAL A 58 -11.39 7.81 -7.89
N SER A 59 -11.35 6.99 -8.92
CA SER A 59 -11.38 5.55 -8.77
C SER A 59 -9.99 5.06 -8.37
N VAL A 60 -9.92 4.29 -7.29
CA VAL A 60 -8.68 3.70 -6.76
C VAL A 60 -8.79 2.18 -6.66
N LEU A 61 -7.71 1.48 -6.98
CA LEU A 61 -7.54 0.03 -6.83
C LEU A 61 -6.75 -0.26 -5.55
N PHE A 62 -7.33 -1.01 -4.62
CA PHE A 62 -6.73 -1.33 -3.33
C PHE A 62 -5.88 -2.61 -3.38
N TYR A 63 -4.63 -2.54 -2.91
CA TYR A 63 -3.70 -3.68 -2.97
C TYR A 63 -3.97 -4.78 -1.94
N HIS A 64 -4.69 -4.48 -0.86
CA HIS A 64 -4.98 -5.46 0.18
C HIS A 64 -6.04 -6.50 -0.26
N ASN A 65 -6.93 -6.14 -1.18
CA ASN A 65 -8.04 -7.00 -1.62
C ASN A 65 -8.30 -7.01 -3.15
N GLY A 66 -7.57 -6.22 -3.94
CA GLY A 66 -7.73 -6.12 -5.39
C GLY A 66 -9.02 -5.45 -5.86
N ARG A 67 -9.76 -4.76 -4.97
CA ARG A 67 -11.03 -4.11 -5.30
C ARG A 67 -10.86 -2.65 -5.68
N CYS A 68 -11.73 -2.17 -6.56
CA CYS A 68 -11.85 -0.75 -6.89
C CYS A 68 -12.93 -0.07 -6.05
N LYS A 69 -12.70 1.19 -5.67
CA LYS A 69 -13.69 2.05 -5.02
C LYS A 69 -13.44 3.50 -5.42
N ASP A 70 -14.51 4.28 -5.50
CA ASP A 70 -14.42 5.72 -5.71
C ASP A 70 -14.18 6.42 -4.37
N VAL A 71 -13.11 7.21 -4.30
CA VAL A 71 -12.67 7.88 -3.07
C VAL A 71 -12.52 9.37 -3.36
N SER A 72 -13.03 10.20 -2.44
CA SER A 72 -12.85 11.65 -2.52
C SER A 72 -11.37 12.00 -2.31
N PRO A 73 -10.78 12.94 -3.08
CA PRO A 73 -9.38 13.33 -2.96
C PRO A 73 -8.94 13.73 -1.54
N VAL A 74 -9.85 14.22 -0.70
CA VAL A 74 -9.56 14.59 0.71
C VAL A 74 -9.26 13.37 1.60
N HIS A 75 -9.68 12.17 1.18
CA HIS A 75 -9.42 10.90 1.85
C HIS A 75 -8.31 10.10 1.16
N ILE A 76 -7.38 10.80 0.50
CA ILE A 76 -6.23 10.23 -0.20
C ILE A 76 -4.96 10.95 0.23
N ILE A 77 -3.99 10.17 0.71
CA ILE A 77 -2.65 10.62 1.02
C ILE A 77 -1.76 10.30 -0.19
N TYR A 78 -1.39 11.34 -0.93
CA TYR A 78 -0.53 11.25 -2.13
C TYR A 78 0.96 11.06 -1.83
N ASN A 79 1.34 10.83 -0.56
CA ASN A 79 2.76 10.79 -0.20
C ASN A 79 3.44 9.59 -0.88
N HIS A 80 4.56 9.84 -1.56
CA HIS A 80 5.25 8.92 -2.45
C HIS A 80 5.76 7.68 -1.72
N GLY A 81 4.87 6.70 -1.49
CA GLY A 81 5.13 5.28 -1.26
C GLY A 81 6.01 4.85 -0.10
N ASN A 82 6.91 5.68 0.43
CA ASN A 82 8.03 5.20 1.21
C ASN A 82 7.75 5.12 2.70
N LEU A 83 6.76 5.90 3.19
CA LEU A 83 6.37 6.01 4.59
C LEU A 83 7.58 6.16 5.53
N LEU A 84 8.70 6.71 5.05
CA LEU A 84 9.95 6.69 5.81
C LEU A 84 9.76 7.46 7.13
N ASP A 85 10.23 6.87 8.23
CA ASP A 85 10.06 7.35 9.60
C ASP A 85 8.62 7.46 10.12
N ALA A 86 7.61 7.08 9.32
CA ALA A 86 6.22 7.11 9.75
C ALA A 86 5.89 5.95 10.69
N CYS A 87 5.01 6.23 11.65
CA CYS A 87 4.35 5.22 12.47
C CYS A 87 3.11 4.67 11.74
N VAL A 88 3.10 3.36 11.50
CA VAL A 88 2.07 2.65 10.74
C VAL A 88 1.49 1.49 11.53
N THR A 89 0.36 0.97 11.08
CA THR A 89 -0.19 -0.29 11.58
C THR A 89 0.10 -1.41 10.57
N VAL A 90 0.54 -2.57 11.08
CA VAL A 90 0.88 -3.72 10.25
C VAL A 90 0.18 -4.99 10.72
N LYS A 91 -0.24 -5.84 9.77
CA LYS A 91 -0.67 -7.22 10.07
C LYS A 91 0.54 -8.15 10.09
N TYR A 92 0.90 -8.65 11.26
CA TYR A 92 2.02 -9.58 11.46
C TYR A 92 1.56 -10.74 12.36
N ASN A 93 1.86 -11.97 11.96
CA ASN A 93 1.44 -13.20 12.66
C ASN A 93 -0.06 -13.25 13.04
N GLY A 94 -0.94 -12.71 12.18
CA GLY A 94 -2.38 -12.71 12.39
C GLY A 94 -2.91 -11.56 13.27
N SER A 95 -2.03 -10.75 13.87
CA SER A 95 -2.40 -9.63 14.73
C SER A 95 -1.98 -8.28 14.15
N CYS A 96 -2.63 -7.21 14.62
CA CYS A 96 -2.26 -5.84 14.27
C CYS A 96 -1.21 -5.32 15.26
N HIS A 97 -0.15 -4.71 14.74
CA HIS A 97 0.93 -4.11 15.52
C HIS A 97 1.21 -2.69 15.04
N ILE A 98 1.56 -1.80 15.96
CA ILE A 98 2.15 -0.51 15.60
C ILE A 98 3.63 -0.72 15.28
N ALA A 99 4.10 -0.10 14.22
CA ALA A 99 5.48 -0.20 13.76
C ALA A 99 5.98 1.12 13.19
N LYS A 100 7.28 1.40 13.35
CA LYS A 100 7.96 2.51 12.69
C LYS A 100 8.66 2.02 11.43
N VAL A 101 8.51 2.74 10.32
CA VAL A 101 9.13 2.39 9.03
C VAL A 101 10.54 2.96 8.95
N TYR A 102 11.51 2.11 8.60
CA TYR A 102 12.92 2.49 8.43
C TYR A 102 13.38 2.42 6.97
N GLY A 103 12.57 1.84 6.09
CA GLY A 103 12.87 1.76 4.68
C GLY A 103 11.91 0.85 3.93
N ASN A 104 12.17 0.69 2.65
CA ASN A 104 11.44 -0.22 1.77
C ASN A 104 12.36 -0.69 0.63
N ASN A 105 11.91 -1.69 -0.10
CA ASN A 105 12.64 -2.25 -1.22
C ASN A 105 12.23 -1.65 -2.58
N SER A 106 11.81 -0.38 -2.61
CA SER A 106 11.48 0.29 -3.87
C SER A 106 12.70 0.26 -4.80
N PRO A 107 12.58 -0.26 -6.04
CA PRO A 107 13.71 -0.31 -6.95
C PRO A 107 14.12 1.11 -7.35
N LYS A 108 15.43 1.39 -7.34
CA LYS A 108 16.05 2.72 -7.53
C LYS A 108 15.54 3.54 -8.72
N PHE A 109 14.92 2.91 -9.73
CA PHE A 109 14.65 3.58 -11.01
C PHE A 109 13.25 3.40 -11.63
N LYS A 110 12.30 2.64 -11.04
CA LYS A 110 10.88 2.53 -11.46
C LYS A 110 10.18 1.35 -10.77
N GLY A 111 9.62 1.55 -9.59
CA GLY A 111 8.71 0.55 -9.01
C GLY A 111 8.09 0.99 -7.70
N PHE A 112 7.01 0.30 -7.31
CA PHE A 112 6.38 0.49 -6.01
C PHE A 112 7.08 -0.40 -4.98
N PRO A 113 7.19 0.06 -3.73
CA PRO A 113 7.66 -0.79 -2.65
C PRO A 113 6.76 -2.02 -2.55
N THR A 114 7.37 -3.21 -2.59
CA THR A 114 6.64 -4.47 -2.38
C THR A 114 6.70 -4.89 -0.92
N ARG A 115 7.73 -4.43 -0.19
CA ARG A 115 7.98 -4.69 1.23
C ARG A 115 8.52 -3.44 1.93
N PHE A 116 8.14 -3.30 3.19
CA PHE A 116 8.67 -2.31 4.12
C PHE A 116 9.55 -3.00 5.15
N TYR A 117 10.66 -2.35 5.49
CA TYR A 117 11.48 -2.68 6.64
C TYR A 117 10.99 -1.85 7.82
N VAL A 118 10.46 -2.51 8.85
CA VAL A 118 9.82 -1.84 9.99
C VAL A 118 10.33 -2.39 11.30
N ARG A 119 10.32 -1.55 12.35
CA ARG A 119 10.53 -1.96 13.74
C ARG A 119 9.19 -2.01 14.44
N LEU A 120 8.80 -3.17 14.96
CA LEU A 120 7.57 -3.31 15.74
C LEU A 120 7.73 -2.58 17.08
N GLU A 121 6.76 -1.75 17.47
CA GLU A 121 6.89 -0.89 18.65
C GLU A 121 6.90 -1.67 19.97
N ARG A 122 6.09 -2.73 20.06
CA ARG A 122 5.96 -3.53 21.29
C ARG A 122 7.14 -4.47 21.52
N THR A 123 7.56 -5.18 20.48
CA THR A 123 8.62 -6.20 20.56
C THR A 123 10.00 -5.64 20.24
N LYS A 124 10.07 -4.41 19.71
CA LYS A 124 11.29 -3.74 19.23
C LYS A 124 12.06 -4.52 18.16
N SER A 125 11.46 -5.56 17.58
CA SER A 125 12.05 -6.42 16.55
C SER A 125 11.92 -5.80 15.16
N PHE A 126 12.92 -6.04 14.33
CA PHE A 126 12.93 -5.61 12.93
C PHE A 126 12.41 -6.71 12.02
N VAL A 127 11.46 -6.36 11.15
CA VAL A 127 10.77 -7.31 10.27
C VAL A 127 10.49 -6.69 8.90
N HIS A 128 10.37 -7.57 7.90
CA HIS A 128 9.93 -7.19 6.56
C HIS A 128 8.44 -7.46 6.40
N ILE A 129 7.65 -6.42 6.11
CA ILE A 129 6.21 -6.50 5.95
C ILE A 129 5.83 -6.24 4.48
N PRO A 130 5.06 -7.13 3.82
CA PRO A 130 4.52 -6.88 2.49
C PRO A 130 3.63 -5.63 2.46
N LEU A 131 3.68 -4.84 1.38
CA LEU A 131 2.86 -3.62 1.18
C LEU A 131 1.40 -3.83 1.58
N ARG A 132 0.77 -4.91 1.09
CA ARG A 132 -0.64 -5.27 1.35
C ARG A 132 -1.02 -5.47 2.82
N ARG A 133 -0.03 -5.56 3.72
CA ARG A 133 -0.22 -5.76 5.17
C ARG A 133 0.08 -4.51 5.98
N VAL A 134 0.50 -3.42 5.33
CA VAL A 134 0.72 -2.10 5.95
C VAL A 134 -0.53 -1.26 5.70
N PHE A 135 -0.98 -0.53 6.71
CA PHE A 135 -2.08 0.41 6.64
C PHE A 135 -1.95 1.48 7.73
N LEU A 136 -2.67 2.58 7.58
CA LEU A 136 -2.73 3.63 8.60
C LEU A 136 -4.12 3.59 9.24
N ASN A 137 -4.19 3.69 10.55
CA ASN A 137 -5.45 4.04 11.21
C ASN A 137 -5.75 5.54 11.01
N ASN A 138 -6.93 5.98 11.44
CA ASN A 138 -7.37 7.36 11.24
C ASN A 138 -6.42 8.39 11.88
N ASP A 139 -5.90 8.12 13.08
CA ASP A 139 -5.02 9.05 13.78
C ASP A 139 -3.64 9.14 13.12
N GLN A 140 -3.08 8.01 12.70
CA GLN A 140 -1.86 7.96 11.89
C GLN A 140 -2.02 8.72 10.57
N ALA A 141 -3.16 8.53 9.90
CA ALA A 141 -3.47 9.24 8.65
C ALA A 141 -3.60 10.76 8.87
N LYS A 142 -4.26 11.20 9.94
CA LYS A 142 -4.35 12.62 10.31
C LYS A 142 -2.98 13.23 10.55
N MET A 143 -2.11 12.56 11.30
CA MET A 143 -0.74 13.04 11.54
C MET A 143 0.01 13.25 10.22
N MET A 144 -0.07 12.30 9.29
CA MET A 144 0.54 12.44 7.97
C MET A 144 -0.07 13.55 7.10
N LEU A 145 -1.37 13.82 7.24
CA LEU A 145 -2.03 14.92 6.53
C LEU A 145 -1.67 16.29 7.14
N LEU A 146 -1.43 16.35 8.46
CA LEU A 146 -1.04 17.57 9.18
C LEU A 146 0.43 17.93 8.94
N GLU A 147 1.35 16.97 8.94
CA GLU A 147 2.77 17.20 8.64
C GLU A 147 2.99 17.87 7.28
N LYS A 148 2.15 17.54 6.28
CA LYS A 148 2.18 18.22 4.98
C LYS A 148 1.83 19.69 5.05
N ARG A 149 0.85 20.09 5.87
CA ARG A 149 0.46 21.51 5.99
C ARG A 149 1.58 22.35 6.59
N ASN A 150 2.32 21.79 7.54
CA ASN A 150 3.42 22.52 8.20
C ASN A 150 4.67 22.62 7.29
N ASN A 151 4.97 21.57 6.51
CA ASN A 151 6.11 21.58 5.58
C ASN A 151 5.85 22.29 4.24
N SER A 152 4.61 22.71 3.95
CA SER A 152 4.27 23.48 2.74
C SER A 152 4.29 25.00 2.97
N ASN A 153 4.59 25.44 4.19
CA ASN A 153 4.63 26.84 4.64
C ASN A 153 6.05 27.36 4.90
N ILE A 154 7.07 26.69 4.35
CA ILE A 154 8.48 27.10 4.34
C ILE A 154 8.92 27.16 2.88
#